data_AF-A0A090TAY4-F1
#
_entry.id   AF-A0A090TAY4-F1
#
_cell.length_a   1.000
_cell.length_b   1.000
_cell.length_c   1.000
_cell.angle_alpha   90.00
_cell.angle_beta   90.00
_cell.angle_gamma   90.00
#
_symmetry.space_group_name_H-M   'P 1'
#
loop_
_entity.id
_entity.type
_entity.pdbx_description
1 polymer ?
#
loop_
_entity_poly.entity_id
_entity_poly.type
_entity_poly.pdbx_seq_one_letter_code
_entity_poly.pdbx_strand_id
1 'polypeptide(L)' 'MSVSIQGQFPARRMRRMRKHDFSRRLMAENKVSVDDLIYNVHSNGQKSSRISGVYAWG' A
#
# COMPACT_ATOMS: atom_id res chain seq x y z
N MET A 1 -3.52 33.38 14.24
CA MET A 1 -2.38 32.48 13.92
C MET A 1 -2.39 32.21 12.43
N SER A 2 -1.43 32.76 11.69
CA SER A 2 -1.29 32.48 10.25
C SER A 2 -0.65 31.11 10.08
N VAL A 3 -1.36 30.17 9.46
CA VAL A 3 -0.76 28.90 9.04
C VAL A 3 0.27 29.21 7.95
N SER A 4 1.55 29.18 8.32
CA SER A 4 2.65 29.18 7.37
C SER A 4 2.67 27.82 6.70
N ILE A 5 1.81 27.66 5.69
CA ILE A 5 1.89 26.55 4.76
C ILE A 5 3.19 26.81 4.02
N GLN A 6 4.21 26.00 4.30
CA GLN A 6 5.49 26.10 3.62
C GLN A 6 5.20 26.26 2.11
N GLY A 7 5.48 27.44 1.53
CA GLY A 7 5.25 27.81 0.12
C GLY A 7 3.79 27.84 -0.40
N GLN A 8 3.33 29.00 -0.87
CA GLN A 8 2.05 29.17 -1.58
C GLN A 8 2.10 28.58 -3.00
N PHE A 9 0.96 28.14 -3.54
CA PHE A 9 0.80 27.97 -4.99
C PHE A 9 1.00 29.32 -5.70
N PRO A 10 1.67 29.40 -6.87
CA PRO A 10 2.17 28.31 -7.72
C PRO A 10 3.60 27.85 -7.39
N ALA A 11 4.30 28.54 -6.49
CA ALA A 11 5.67 28.23 -6.12
C ALA A 11 5.80 26.81 -5.57
N ARG A 12 4.78 26.32 -4.86
CA ARG A 12 4.69 24.92 -4.42
C ARG A 12 3.55 24.17 -5.09
N ARG A 13 3.90 23.10 -5.81
CA ARG A 13 2.93 22.18 -6.45
C ARG A 13 3.26 20.76 -6.07
N MET A 14 2.60 20.24 -5.04
CA MET A 14 2.76 18.85 -4.57
C MET A 14 2.47 17.80 -5.65
N ARG A 15 1.77 18.17 -6.72
CA ARG A 15 1.52 17.30 -7.88
C ARG A 15 2.77 17.02 -8.71
N ARG A 16 3.83 17.84 -8.63
CA ARG A 16 5.09 17.60 -9.37
C ARG A 16 5.72 16.26 -9.01
N MET A 17 5.74 15.92 -7.72
CA MET A 17 6.29 14.64 -7.23
C MET A 17 5.45 13.42 -7.65
N ARG A 18 4.18 13.63 -8.03
CA ARG A 18 3.28 12.56 -8.47
C ARG A 18 3.33 12.32 -9.99
N LYS A 19 4.07 13.14 -10.76
CA LYS A 19 4.04 13.10 -12.23
C LYS A 19 4.77 11.90 -12.82
N HIS A 20 5.96 11.57 -12.32
CA HIS A 20 6.77 10.49 -12.85
C HIS A 20 6.77 9.28 -11.92
N ASP A 21 6.97 8.09 -12.47
CA ASP A 21 6.98 6.86 -11.67
C ASP A 21 8.19 6.80 -10.72
N PHE A 22 9.37 7.19 -11.20
CA PHE A 22 10.58 7.25 -10.36
C PHE A 22 10.42 8.23 -9.19
N SER A 23 9.82 9.41 -9.41
CA SER A 23 9.63 10.41 -8.35
C SER A 23 8.64 9.95 -7.29
N ARG A 24 7.60 9.20 -7.70
CA ARG A 24 6.68 8.54 -6.77
C ARG A 24 7.38 7.46 -5.94
N ARG A 25 8.24 6.64 -6.56
CA ARG A 25 9.01 5.60 -5.85
C ARG A 25 10.03 6.17 -4.87
N LEU A 26 10.71 7.27 -5.22
CA LEU A 26 11.69 7.93 -4.36
C LEU A 26 11.05 8.59 -3.12
N MET A 27 9.80 9.04 -3.24
CA MET A 27 9.07 9.71 -2.16
C MET A 27 8.10 8.78 -1.43
N ALA A 28 8.05 7.49 -1.79
CA ALA A 28 7.17 6.54 -1.13
C ALA A 28 7.64 6.31 0.31
N GLU A 29 6.78 6.63 1.27
CA GLU A 29 7.08 6.50 2.69
C GLU A 29 7.13 5.05 3.15
N ASN A 30 6.28 4.19 2.56
CA ASN A 30 6.14 2.79 2.92
C ASN A 30 6.28 1.88 1.70
N LYS A 31 6.76 0.66 1.94
CA LYS A 31 6.77 -0.46 0.99
C LYS A 31 6.34 -1.72 1.74
N VAL A 32 5.57 -2.58 1.07
CA VAL A 32 5.17 -3.89 1.59
C VAL A 32 6.04 -4.94 0.90
N SER A 33 6.71 -5.79 1.67
CA SER A 33 7.44 -6.97 1.18
C SER A 33 6.69 -8.26 1.53
N VAL A 34 7.19 -9.39 1.01
CA VAL A 34 6.65 -10.72 1.37
C VAL A 34 6.87 -11.04 2.85
N ASP A 35 7.91 -10.46 3.45
CA ASP A 35 8.24 -10.67 4.87
C ASP A 35 7.19 -10.06 5.81
N ASP A 36 6.44 -9.07 5.32
CA ASP A 36 5.32 -8.44 6.06
C ASP A 36 4.04 -9.30 6.01
N LEU A 37 4.01 -10.38 5.22
CA LEU A 37 2.82 -11.18 4.98
C LEU A 37 2.82 -12.46 5.83
N ILE A 38 1.73 -12.66 6.58
CA ILE A 38 1.46 -13.92 7.28
C ILE A 38 0.35 -14.65 6.53
N TYR A 39 0.67 -15.82 5.96
CA TYR A 39 -0.31 -16.66 5.28
C TYR A 39 -0.92 -17.69 6.23
N ASN A 40 -2.22 -17.53 6.51
CA ASN A 40 -2.97 -18.44 7.36
C ASN A 40 -3.55 -19.59 6.53
N VAL A 41 -3.21 -20.84 6.89
CA VAL A 41 -3.70 -22.06 6.23
C VAL A 41 -4.74 -22.76 7.10
N HIS A 42 -5.80 -23.28 6.49
CA HIS A 42 -6.81 -24.09 7.18
C HIS A 42 -6.42 -25.58 7.15
N SER A 43 -6.57 -26.29 8.29
CA SER A 43 -6.10 -27.67 8.49
C SER A 43 -7.16 -28.76 8.31
N ASN A 44 -8.42 -28.38 8.13
CA ASN A 44 -9.58 -29.28 8.23
C ASN A 44 -9.96 -29.97 6.91
N GLY A 45 -9.12 -29.90 5.86
CA GLY A 45 -9.33 -30.59 4.58
C GLY A 45 -10.62 -30.21 3.81
N GLN A 46 -11.39 -29.23 4.30
CA GLN A 46 -12.66 -28.84 3.72
C GLN A 46 -12.54 -27.52 2.98
N LYS A 47 -13.13 -27.48 1.78
CA LYS A 47 -13.23 -26.23 1.00
C LYS A 47 -14.20 -25.28 1.70
N SER A 48 -13.75 -24.06 1.96
CA SER A 48 -14.65 -23.00 2.43
C SER A 48 -15.59 -22.60 1.29
N SER A 49 -16.89 -22.79 1.47
CA SER A 49 -17.91 -22.31 0.52
C SER A 49 -18.13 -20.79 0.60
N ARG A 50 -17.61 -20.14 1.66
CA ARG A 50 -17.76 -18.70 1.92
C ARG A 50 -16.60 -17.87 1.41
N ILE A 51 -15.41 -18.46 1.29
CA ILE A 51 -14.19 -17.75 0.90
C ILE A 51 -13.65 -18.39 -0.37
N SER A 52 -13.90 -17.73 -1.50
CA SER A 52 -13.42 -18.19 -2.81
C SER A 52 -11.90 -18.22 -2.86
N GLY A 53 -11.33 -19.25 -3.48
CA GLY A 53 -9.89 -19.39 -3.70
C GLY A 53 -9.07 -19.82 -2.47
N VAL A 54 -9.68 -20.00 -1.29
CA VAL A 54 -9.00 -20.52 -0.11
C VAL A 54 -9.27 -22.01 0.05
N TYR A 55 -8.23 -22.82 -0.10
CA TYR A 55 -8.27 -24.27 0.06
C TYR A 55 -7.66 -24.68 1.41
N ALA A 56 -8.21 -25.71 2.02
CA ALA A 56 -7.58 -26.33 3.19
C ALA A 56 -6.45 -27.26 2.75
N TRP A 57 -5.38 -27.32 3.54
CA TRP A 57 -4.37 -28.35 3.40
C TRP A 57 -4.89 -29.65 4.04
N GLY A 58 -4.75 -30.74 3.31
CA GLY A 58 -5.08 -32.11 3.69
C GLY A 58 -4.32 -33.06 2.78
#